data_AF-A0A8K0DCG2-F1
#
_entry.id   AF-A0A8K0DCG2-F1
#
_cell.length_a   1.000
_cell.length_b   1.000
_cell.length_c   1.000
_cell.angle_alpha   90.00
_cell.angle_beta   90.00
_cell.angle_gamma   90.00
#
_symmetry.space_group_name_H-M   'P 1'
#
loop_
_entity.id
_entity.type
_entity.pdbx_description
1 polymer ?
#
loop_
_entity_poly.entity_id
_entity_poly.type
_entity_poly.pdbx_seq_one_letter_code
_entity_poly.pdbx_strand_id
1 'polypeptide(L)'
;MDRRRNLSVEDAIKASNLLEEEYSMRYVANLLGRNHSTINRTVERFNQTGSYNRRPGQWRKRSTDARDERFLRQSALINRTVTVQCEKMSWQLLAMS
;
A
#
# COMPACT_ATOMS: atom_id res chain seq x y z
N MET A 1 10.90 -20.11 -13.37
CA MET A 1 10.38 -18.73 -13.28
C MET A 1 10.31 -18.34 -11.80
N ASP A 2 10.92 -17.24 -11.39
CA ASP A 2 10.81 -16.77 -9.99
C ASP A 2 9.37 -16.30 -9.71
N ARG A 3 8.72 -16.93 -8.72
CA ARG A 3 7.31 -16.69 -8.32
C ARG A 3 7.12 -15.59 -7.28
N ARG A 4 8.18 -14.85 -6.92
CA ARG A 4 8.02 -13.66 -6.07
C ARG A 4 6.98 -12.72 -6.68
N ARG A 5 6.04 -12.28 -5.84
CA ARG A 5 4.94 -11.38 -6.25
C ARG A 5 5.43 -10.01 -6.72
N ASN A 6 6.60 -9.58 -6.25
CA ASN A 6 7.14 -8.24 -6.46
C ASN A 6 8.60 -8.32 -6.91
N LEU A 7 9.02 -7.35 -7.72
CA LEU A 7 10.41 -7.15 -8.10
C LEU A 7 11.21 -6.67 -6.89
N SER A 8 12.42 -7.22 -6.69
CA SER A 8 13.36 -6.71 -5.68
C SER A 8 13.84 -5.29 -6.06
N VAL A 9 14.28 -4.50 -5.09
CA VAL A 9 14.91 -3.20 -5.35
C VAL A 9 16.18 -3.39 -6.17
N GLU A 10 16.96 -4.44 -5.88
CA GLU A 10 18.18 -4.79 -6.62
C GLU A 10 17.88 -5.13 -8.09
N ASP A 11 16.85 -5.96 -8.33
CA ASP A 11 16.40 -6.29 -9.68
C ASP A 11 15.93 -5.04 -10.44
N ALA A 12 15.30 -4.09 -9.74
CA ALA A 12 14.85 -2.83 -10.33
C ALA A 12 16.02 -1.91 -10.75
N ILE A 13 17.04 -1.78 -9.88
CA ILE A 13 18.28 -1.03 -10.18
C ILE A 13 19.02 -1.69 -11.34
N LYS A 14 19.12 -3.03 -11.35
CA LYS A 14 19.77 -3.74 -12.43
C LYS A 14 19.02 -3.56 -13.76
N ALA A 15 17.70 -3.58 -13.72
CA ALA A 15 16.87 -3.35 -14.90
C ALA A 15 17.02 -1.93 -15.45
N SER A 16 17.05 -0.90 -14.61
CA SER A 16 17.23 0.49 -15.05
C SER A 16 18.60 0.70 -15.68
N ASN A 17 19.68 0.24 -15.03
CA ASN A 17 21.04 0.41 -15.55
C ASN A 17 21.22 -0.28 -16.92
N LEU A 18 20.69 -1.50 -17.08
CA LEU A 18 20.76 -2.21 -18.37
C LEU A 18 19.95 -1.50 -19.47
N LEU A 19 18.86 -0.82 -19.12
CA LEU A 19 18.09 -0.04 -20.10
C LEU A 19 18.77 1.29 -20.44
N GLU A 20 19.50 1.89 -19.49
CA GLU A 20 20.37 3.05 -19.76
C GLU A 20 21.54 2.66 -20.67
N GLU A 21 22.06 1.44 -20.54
CA GLU A 21 23.07 0.84 -21.44
C GLU A 21 22.48 0.38 -22.80
N GLU A 22 21.27 0.81 -23.14
CA GLU A 22 20.56 0.53 -24.41
C GLU A 22 20.26 -0.96 -24.70
N TYR A 23 20.33 -1.84 -23.70
CA TYR A 23 19.90 -3.22 -23.89
C TYR A 23 18.39 -3.30 -24.14
N SER A 24 18.00 -4.23 -25.03
CA SER A 24 16.57 -4.43 -25.29
C SER A 24 15.81 -4.87 -24.03
N MET A 25 14.61 -4.35 -23.85
CA MET A 25 13.76 -4.67 -22.71
C MET A 25 13.39 -6.17 -22.65
N ARG A 26 13.35 -6.86 -23.80
CA ARG A 26 13.18 -8.32 -23.90
C ARG A 26 14.38 -9.07 -23.33
N TYR A 27 15.59 -8.62 -23.62
CA TYR A 27 16.82 -9.19 -23.08
C TYR A 27 16.87 -9.03 -21.56
N VAL A 28 16.61 -7.82 -21.04
CA VAL A 28 16.59 -7.53 -19.60
C VAL A 28 15.56 -8.39 -18.87
N ALA A 29 14.36 -8.53 -19.44
CA ALA A 29 13.30 -9.38 -18.87
C ALA A 29 13.70 -10.86 -18.77
N ASN A 30 14.33 -11.40 -19.83
CA ASN A 30 14.83 -12.78 -19.85
C ASN A 30 15.97 -12.98 -18.84
N LEU A 31 16.92 -12.04 -18.77
CA LEU A 31 18.04 -12.07 -17.85
C LEU A 31 17.58 -12.10 -16.38
N LEU A 32 16.56 -11.32 -16.04
CA LEU A 32 15.99 -11.24 -14.69
C LEU A 32 14.92 -12.33 -14.44
N GLY A 33 14.53 -13.10 -15.44
CA GLY A 33 13.47 -14.11 -15.34
C GLY A 33 12.09 -13.51 -15.00
N ARG A 34 11.83 -12.28 -15.46
CA ARG A 34 10.60 -11.51 -15.19
C ARG A 34 9.83 -11.24 -16.47
N ASN A 35 8.55 -10.92 -16.32
CA ASN A 35 7.73 -10.48 -17.45
C ASN A 35 8.15 -9.07 -17.87
N HIS A 36 8.28 -8.84 -19.18
CA HIS A 36 8.55 -7.53 -19.79
C HIS A 36 7.65 -6.41 -19.24
N SER A 37 6.36 -6.69 -19.04
CA SER A 37 5.41 -5.72 -18.47
C SER A 37 5.77 -5.29 -17.03
N THR A 38 6.42 -6.16 -16.26
CA THR A 38 6.89 -5.83 -14.91
C THR A 38 8.08 -4.88 -15.00
N ILE A 39 9.05 -5.16 -15.87
CA ILE A 39 10.22 -4.30 -16.10
C ILE A 39 9.76 -2.91 -16.54
N ASN A 40 8.90 -2.82 -17.56
CA ASN A 40 8.41 -1.54 -18.07
C ASN A 40 7.75 -0.67 -16.98
N ARG A 41 6.81 -1.25 -16.21
CA ARG A 41 6.14 -0.54 -15.10
C ARG A 41 7.11 -0.07 -14.01
N THR A 42 8.20 -0.81 -13.80
CA THR A 42 9.18 -0.45 -12.78
C THR A 42 10.00 0.76 -13.22
N VAL A 43 10.41 0.77 -14.50
CA VAL A 43 11.19 1.85 -15.12
C VAL A 43 10.35 3.10 -15.27
N GLU A 44 9.13 3.00 -15.79
CA GLU A 44 8.20 4.14 -15.86
C GLU A 44 8.00 4.78 -14.50
N ARG A 45 7.87 3.96 -13.45
CA ARG A 45 7.70 4.46 -12.09
C ARG A 45 8.96 5.10 -11.53
N PHE A 46 10.13 4.55 -11.83
CA PHE A 46 11.41 5.18 -11.48
C PHE A 46 11.51 6.55 -12.16
N ASN A 47 11.21 6.64 -13.46
CA ASN A 47 11.23 7.91 -14.19
C ASN A 47 10.24 8.95 -13.61
N GLN A 48 9.10 8.50 -13.09
CA GLN A 48 8.11 9.38 -12.45
C GLN A 48 8.48 9.83 -11.03
N THR A 49 9.18 9.00 -10.26
CA THR A 49 9.34 9.22 -8.81
C THR A 49 10.79 9.33 -8.33
N GLY A 50 11.76 8.98 -9.18
CA GLY A 50 13.18 8.87 -8.83
C GLY A 50 13.50 7.76 -7.81
N SER A 51 12.54 6.87 -7.51
CA SER A 51 12.69 5.89 -6.43
C SER A 51 12.38 4.47 -6.89
N TYR A 52 13.25 3.53 -6.48
CA TYR A 52 13.04 2.09 -6.64
C TYR A 52 12.11 1.50 -5.58
N ASN A 53 11.68 2.29 -4.60
CA ASN A 53 10.82 1.81 -3.53
C ASN A 53 9.42 1.45 -4.05
N ARG A 54 8.93 0.30 -3.61
CA ARG A 54 7.56 -0.12 -3.91
C ARG A 54 6.55 0.89 -3.35
N ARG A 55 5.44 1.10 -4.07
CA ARG A 55 4.33 1.92 -3.58
C ARG A 55 3.80 1.26 -2.31
N PRO A 56 3.70 1.99 -1.19
CA PRO A 56 3.06 1.43 -0.01
C PRO A 56 1.66 0.95 -0.39
N GLY A 57 1.31 -0.23 0.11
CA GLY A 57 -0.03 -0.77 -0.10
C GLY A 57 -1.06 0.22 0.43
N GLN A 58 -2.16 0.38 -0.30
CA GLN A 58 -3.29 1.14 0.22
C GLN A 58 -4.03 0.27 1.23
N TRP A 59 -4.17 0.77 2.45
CA TRP A 59 -5.05 0.16 3.43
C TRP A 59 -6.50 0.41 3.07
N ARG A 60 -7.39 -0.50 3.48
CA ARG A 60 -8.83 -0.23 3.41
C ARG A 60 -9.14 0.98 4.29
N LYS A 61 -10.07 1.83 3.83
CA LYS A 61 -10.58 2.94 4.66
C LYS A 61 -11.12 2.38 5.96
N ARG A 62 -10.84 3.06 7.08
CA ARG A 62 -11.45 2.71 8.36
C ARG A 62 -12.94 2.99 8.31
N SER A 63 -13.71 2.23 9.10
CA SER A 63 -15.14 2.49 9.27
C SER A 63 -15.42 3.71 10.15
N THR A 64 -14.42 4.16 10.91
CA THR A 64 -14.51 5.28 11.86
C THR A 64 -13.70 6.47 11.36
N ASP A 65 -14.24 7.66 11.51
CA ASP A 65 -13.54 8.93 11.27
C ASP A 65 -12.93 9.48 12.57
N ALA A 66 -12.14 10.56 12.47
CA ALA A 66 -11.48 11.22 13.60
C ALA A 66 -12.47 11.71 14.68
N ARG A 67 -13.69 12.07 14.28
CA ARG A 67 -14.77 12.42 15.22
C ARG A 67 -15.20 11.20 16.02
N ASP A 68 -15.38 10.06 15.35
CA ASP A 68 -15.81 8.82 15.97
C ASP A 68 -14.76 8.30 16.94
N GLU A 69 -13.50 8.32 16.54
CA GLU A 69 -12.39 7.94 17.41
C GLU A 69 -12.29 8.85 18.65
N ARG A 70 -12.58 10.16 18.51
CA ARG A 70 -12.56 11.10 19.64
C ARG A 70 -13.68 10.82 20.62
N PHE A 71 -14.90 10.64 20.11
CA PHE A 71 -16.04 10.34 20.96
C PHE A 71 -15.87 8.98 21.65
N LEU A 72 -15.42 7.94 20.93
CA LEU A 72 -15.15 6.62 21.54
C LEU A 72 -14.11 6.71 22.67
N ARG A 73 -13.05 7.51 22.50
CA ARG A 73 -12.08 7.75 23.58
C ARG A 73 -12.73 8.47 24.76
N GLN A 74 -13.53 9.49 24.51
CA GLN A 74 -14.16 10.27 25.56
C GLN A 74 -15.22 9.47 26.32
N SER A 75 -16.03 8.68 25.61
CA SER A 75 -17.04 7.81 26.19
C SER A 75 -16.40 6.74 27.07
N ALA A 76 -15.32 6.10 26.61
CA ALA A 76 -14.59 5.11 27.41
C ALA A 76 -13.95 5.70 28.68
N LEU A 77 -13.53 6.98 28.64
CA LEU A 77 -12.97 7.66 29.80
C LEU A 77 -14.01 8.07 30.85
N ILE A 78 -15.18 8.53 30.39
CA ILE A 78 -16.30 8.94 31.25
C ILE A 78 -17.01 7.69 31.81
N ASN A 79 -17.30 6.72 30.95
CA ASN A 79 -18.08 5.53 31.25
C ASN A 79 -17.20 4.28 31.32
N ARG A 80 -16.23 4.28 32.24
CA ARG A 80 -15.17 3.25 32.35
C ARG A 80 -15.66 1.80 32.52
N THR A 81 -16.88 1.61 32.98
CA THR A 81 -17.48 0.29 33.25
C THR A 81 -18.45 -0.15 32.16
N VAL A 82 -18.75 0.71 31.18
CA VAL A 82 -19.68 0.37 30.09
C VAL A 82 -18.95 -0.49 29.08
N THR A 83 -19.57 -1.62 28.72
CA THR A 83 -19.05 -2.49 27.68
C THR A 83 -19.26 -1.88 26.31
N VAL A 84 -18.34 -2.14 25.39
CA VAL A 84 -18.35 -1.62 24.01
C VAL A 84 -19.68 -1.89 23.29
N GLN A 85 -20.39 -2.96 23.67
CA GLN A 85 -21.69 -3.30 23.09
C GLN A 85 -22.82 -2.34 23.51
N CYS A 86 -22.80 -1.85 24.75
CA CYS A 86 -23.73 -0.80 25.19
C CYS A 86 -23.42 0.55 24.53
N GLU A 87 -22.15 0.90 24.34
CA GLU A 87 -21.78 2.16 23.67
C GLU A 87 -22.15 2.15 22.18
N LYS A 88 -21.99 1.01 21.48
CA LYS A 88 -22.39 0.85 20.07
C LYS A 88 -23.89 1.12 19.84
N MET A 89 -24.75 0.75 20.78
CA MET A 89 -26.20 1.02 20.71
C MET A 89 -26.51 2.51 20.81
N SER A 90 -25.81 3.26 21.68
CA SER A 90 -25.95 4.72 21.75
C SER A 90 -25.46 5.43 20.48
N TRP A 91 -24.37 4.93 19.88
CA TRP A 91 -23.80 5.43 18.64
C TRP A 91 -24.73 5.32 17.44
N GLN A 92 -25.40 4.17 17.28
CA GLN A 92 -26.33 3.94 16.17
C GLN A 92 -27.57 4.84 16.26
N LEU A 93 -28.06 5.11 17.47
CA LEU A 93 -29.22 5.98 17.70
C LEU A 93 -28.91 7.47 17.46
N LEU A 94 -27.68 7.92 17.77
CA LEU A 94 -27.27 9.32 17.62
C LEU A 94 -26.81 9.67 16.19
N ALA A 95 -26.35 8.68 15.41
CA ALA A 95 -25.94 8.86 14.02
C ALA A 95 -27.11 8.79 13.00
N MET A 96 -28.33 8.45 13.46
CA MET A 96 -29.55 8.35 12.65
C MET A 96 -30.50 9.54 12.83
N SER A 97 -30.11 10.56 13.60
CA SER A 97 -30.80 11.85 13.78
C SER A 97 -30.00 12.98 13.12
#